data_AF-A0A821FYM0-F1
#
_entry.id   AF-A0A821FYM0-F1
#
_cell.length_a   1.000
_cell.length_b   1.000
_cell.length_c   1.000
_cell.angle_alpha   90.00
_cell.angle_beta   90.00
_cell.angle_gamma   90.00
#
_symmetry.space_group_name_H-M   'P 1'
#
loop_
_entity.id
_entity.type
_entity.pdbx_description
1 polymer ?
#
loop_
_entity_poly.entity_id
_entity_poly.type
_entity_poly.pdbx_seq_one_letter_code
_entity_poly.pdbx_strand_id
1 'polypeptide(L)'
;PEKAIEVFDAALRQNNRDIALMKKIGEAYIKTHAYTKAIKYYEAIVKAEPQSELRINLADLLSKLNQNDQAQRILDQLLKEEVQNTNFQHVQQITKAYEIFANMFEQTKQFDETKKYLIRAKENQKKLLKRIQLEEGDIQKENQKLYCNICYRLATMYFDEHDYESAIKDLKEASAIDDRNLK
;
A
#
# COMPACT_ATOMS: atom_id res chain seq x y z
N PRO A 1 -13.16 -10.37 -20.74
CA PRO A 1 -13.71 -9.05 -20.34
C PRO A 1 -15.23 -9.08 -20.20
N GLU A 2 -15.98 -9.53 -21.20
CA GLU A 2 -17.46 -9.55 -21.14
C GLU A 2 -18.00 -10.52 -20.09
N LYS A 3 -17.38 -11.68 -19.88
CA LYS A 3 -17.79 -12.64 -18.83
C LYS A 3 -17.73 -12.07 -17.41
N ALA A 4 -16.79 -11.15 -17.13
CA ALA A 4 -16.70 -10.49 -15.81
C ALA A 4 -17.84 -9.47 -15.61
N ILE A 5 -18.34 -8.89 -16.70
CA ILE A 5 -19.42 -7.91 -16.71
C ILE A 5 -20.78 -8.60 -16.50
N GLU A 6 -21.01 -9.76 -17.13
CA GLU A 6 -22.24 -10.55 -16.90
C GLU A 6 -22.35 -11.05 -15.45
N VAL A 7 -21.25 -11.53 -14.88
CA VAL A 7 -21.22 -11.96 -13.47
C VAL A 7 -21.47 -10.77 -12.53
N PHE A 8 -21.00 -9.57 -12.91
CA PHE A 8 -21.21 -8.33 -12.15
C PHE A 8 -22.68 -7.87 -12.17
N ASP A 9 -23.33 -7.81 -13.33
CA ASP A 9 -24.74 -7.43 -13.43
C ASP A 9 -25.63 -8.44 -12.70
N ALA A 10 -25.28 -9.72 -12.73
CA ALA A 10 -25.97 -10.76 -11.96
C ALA A 10 -25.77 -10.57 -10.45
N ALA A 11 -24.55 -10.27 -9.98
CA ALA A 11 -24.24 -10.09 -8.56
C ALA A 11 -24.94 -8.86 -7.96
N LEU A 12 -24.95 -7.72 -8.67
CA LEU A 12 -25.67 -6.52 -8.25
C LEU A 12 -27.19 -6.74 -8.22
N ARG A 13 -27.75 -7.47 -9.19
CA ARG A 13 -29.18 -7.79 -9.24
C ARG A 13 -29.62 -8.75 -8.13
N GLN A 14 -28.73 -9.60 -7.65
CA GLN A 14 -29.04 -10.54 -6.55
C GLN A 14 -28.84 -9.93 -5.16
N ASN A 15 -28.57 -8.61 -5.03
CA ASN A 15 -28.27 -7.97 -3.73
C ASN A 15 -27.13 -8.67 -2.97
N ASN A 16 -26.27 -9.41 -3.67
CA ASN A 16 -25.23 -10.19 -3.03
C ASN A 16 -24.07 -9.24 -2.70
N ARG A 17 -24.03 -8.75 -1.46
CA ARG A 17 -22.96 -7.92 -0.89
C ARG A 17 -21.68 -8.72 -0.62
N ASP A 18 -21.35 -9.67 -1.50
CA ASP A 18 -20.12 -10.45 -1.35
C ASP A 18 -18.92 -9.57 -1.74
N ILE A 19 -18.37 -8.87 -0.74
CA ILE A 19 -17.21 -7.98 -0.87
C ILE A 19 -16.04 -8.70 -1.58
N ALA A 20 -15.86 -10.00 -1.37
CA ALA A 20 -14.78 -10.76 -1.98
C ALA A 20 -14.98 -10.93 -3.49
N LEU A 21 -16.22 -11.20 -3.92
CA LEU A 21 -16.59 -11.19 -5.34
C LEU A 21 -16.40 -9.79 -5.94
N MET A 22 -16.80 -8.76 -5.20
CA MET A 22 -16.66 -7.38 -5.67
C MET A 22 -15.18 -7.00 -5.83
N LYS A 23 -14.30 -7.35 -4.89
CA LYS A 23 -12.86 -7.13 -5.04
C LYS A 23 -12.30 -7.75 -6.33
N LYS A 24 -12.66 -9.02 -6.62
CA LYS A 24 -12.22 -9.72 -7.84
C LYS A 24 -12.68 -9.04 -9.13
N ILE A 25 -13.90 -8.47 -9.14
CA ILE A 25 -14.42 -7.74 -10.29
C ILE A 25 -13.62 -6.43 -10.51
N GLY A 26 -13.35 -5.67 -9.45
CA GLY A 26 -12.52 -4.46 -9.55
C GLY A 26 -11.11 -4.77 -10.07
N GLU A 27 -10.49 -5.84 -9.56
CA GLU A 27 -9.19 -6.32 -10.04
C GLU A 27 -9.22 -6.73 -11.53
N ALA A 28 -10.32 -7.36 -11.98
CA ALA A 28 -10.51 -7.69 -13.39
C ALA A 28 -10.62 -6.44 -14.27
N TYR A 29 -11.32 -5.39 -13.81
CA TYR A 29 -11.36 -4.11 -14.52
C TYR A 29 -9.99 -3.43 -14.60
N ILE A 30 -9.18 -3.50 -13.53
CA ILE A 30 -7.80 -2.99 -13.55
C ILE A 30 -6.96 -3.76 -14.56
N LYS A 31 -7.01 -5.10 -14.54
CA LYS A 31 -6.25 -5.96 -15.48
C LYS A 31 -6.66 -5.73 -16.94
N THR A 32 -7.91 -5.36 -17.19
CA THR A 32 -8.42 -5.02 -18.53
C THR A 32 -8.27 -3.54 -18.87
N HIS A 33 -7.53 -2.76 -18.08
CA HIS A 33 -7.29 -1.33 -18.27
C HIS A 33 -8.56 -0.48 -18.29
N ALA A 34 -9.68 -1.01 -17.79
CA ALA A 34 -10.96 -0.32 -17.66
C ALA A 34 -11.01 0.49 -16.36
N TYR A 35 -10.04 1.37 -16.15
CA TYR A 35 -9.79 2.03 -14.86
C TYR A 35 -10.95 2.89 -14.37
N THR A 36 -11.62 3.64 -15.25
CA THR A 36 -12.79 4.45 -14.89
C THR A 36 -13.92 3.61 -14.33
N LYS A 37 -14.10 2.38 -14.83
CA LYS A 37 -15.10 1.44 -14.31
C LYS A 37 -14.66 0.87 -12.97
N ALA A 38 -13.38 0.51 -12.84
CA ALA A 38 -12.81 0.05 -11.57
C ALA A 38 -12.98 1.08 -10.44
N ILE A 39 -12.68 2.36 -10.72
CA ILE A 39 -12.82 3.45 -9.74
C ILE A 39 -14.28 3.58 -9.29
N LYS A 40 -15.21 3.80 -10.23
CA LYS A 40 -16.64 3.94 -9.90
C LYS A 40 -17.16 2.78 -9.07
N TYR A 41 -16.65 1.59 -9.36
CA TYR A 41 -17.04 0.40 -8.65
C TYR A 41 -16.48 0.33 -7.22
N TYR A 42 -15.19 0.57 -7.04
CA TYR A 42 -14.59 0.67 -5.70
C TYR A 42 -15.22 1.79 -4.86
N GLU A 43 -15.51 2.95 -5.45
CA GLU A 43 -16.22 4.05 -4.77
C GLU A 43 -17.60 3.61 -4.25
N ALA A 44 -18.37 2.89 -5.08
CA ALA A 44 -19.68 2.38 -4.68
C ALA A 44 -19.59 1.43 -3.49
N ILE A 45 -18.58 0.55 -3.47
CA ILE A 45 -18.37 -0.39 -2.36
C ILE A 45 -17.94 0.35 -1.10
N VAL A 46 -16.93 1.22 -1.21
CA VAL A 46 -16.41 1.98 -0.07
C VAL A 46 -17.49 2.85 0.57
N LYS A 47 -18.42 3.38 -0.23
CA LYS A 47 -19.58 4.15 0.26
C LYS A 47 -20.61 3.28 1.00
N ALA A 48 -20.80 2.04 0.57
CA ALA A 48 -21.75 1.11 1.20
C ALA A 48 -21.16 0.49 2.48
N GLU A 49 -19.92 0.03 2.40
CA GLU A 49 -19.20 -0.64 3.49
C GLU A 49 -17.72 -0.20 3.49
N PRO A 50 -17.37 0.78 4.33
CA PRO A 50 -16.01 1.28 4.43
C PRO A 50 -15.05 0.19 4.93
N GLN A 51 -14.29 -0.41 4.02
CA GLN A 51 -13.26 -1.40 4.31
C GLN A 51 -11.88 -0.82 4.01
N SER A 52 -10.97 -0.92 4.97
CA SER A 52 -9.64 -0.33 4.89
C SER A 52 -8.82 -0.87 3.73
N GLU A 53 -8.93 -2.17 3.41
CA GLU A 53 -8.27 -2.76 2.24
C GLU A 53 -8.78 -2.18 0.91
N LEU A 54 -10.09 -2.02 0.74
CA LEU A 54 -10.66 -1.48 -0.50
C LEU A 54 -10.31 0.00 -0.68
N ARG A 55 -10.28 0.77 0.41
CA ARG A 55 -9.83 2.17 0.40
C ARG A 55 -8.37 2.28 -0.06
N ILE A 56 -7.49 1.40 0.42
CA ILE A 56 -6.09 1.33 -0.01
C ILE A 56 -5.99 1.00 -1.50
N ASN A 57 -6.72 -0.01 -1.97
CA ASN A 57 -6.70 -0.40 -3.39
C ASN A 57 -7.22 0.72 -4.30
N LEU A 58 -8.27 1.43 -3.88
CA LEU A 58 -8.79 2.59 -4.60
C LEU A 58 -7.76 3.73 -4.64
N ALA A 59 -7.15 4.05 -3.50
CA ALA A 59 -6.13 5.10 -3.42
C ALA A 59 -4.88 4.78 -4.26
N ASP A 60 -4.42 3.53 -4.25
CA ASP A 60 -3.30 3.07 -5.09
C ASP A 60 -3.62 3.21 -6.58
N LEU A 61 -4.83 2.81 -7.00
CA LEU A 61 -5.28 2.98 -8.37
C LEU A 61 -5.34 4.46 -8.77
N LEU A 62 -5.91 5.31 -7.92
CA LEU A 62 -6.02 6.75 -8.16
C LEU A 62 -4.64 7.40 -8.26
N SER A 63 -3.70 7.05 -7.37
CA SER A 63 -2.31 7.50 -7.42
C SER A 63 -1.63 7.11 -8.74
N LYS A 64 -1.76 5.86 -9.18
CA LYS A 64 -1.22 5.38 -10.47
C LYS A 64 -1.78 6.10 -11.68
N LEU A 65 -2.96 6.70 -11.55
CA LEU A 65 -3.62 7.50 -12.59
C LEU A 65 -3.37 9.01 -12.41
N ASN A 66 -2.44 9.39 -11.54
CA ASN A 66 -2.13 10.78 -11.16
C ASN A 66 -3.34 11.57 -10.60
N GLN A 67 -4.38 10.88 -10.11
CA GLN A 67 -5.52 11.50 -9.41
C GLN A 67 -5.20 11.69 -7.93
N ASN A 68 -4.10 12.41 -7.67
CA ASN A 68 -3.45 12.49 -6.37
C ASN A 68 -4.35 13.14 -5.30
N ASP A 69 -5.14 14.15 -5.65
CA ASP A 69 -6.04 14.82 -4.70
C ASP A 69 -7.08 13.86 -4.10
N GLN A 70 -7.63 12.96 -4.92
CA GLN A 70 -8.62 12.00 -4.47
C GLN A 70 -7.98 10.89 -3.64
N ALA A 71 -6.83 10.36 -4.11
CA ALA A 71 -6.06 9.37 -3.37
C ALA A 71 -5.69 9.88 -1.97
N GLN A 72 -5.17 11.11 -1.88
CA GLN A 72 -4.79 11.74 -0.63
C GLN A 72 -5.97 11.86 0.35
N ARG A 73 -7.15 12.30 -0.11
CA ARG A 73 -8.34 12.40 0.75
C ARG A 73 -8.74 11.04 1.35
N ILE A 74 -8.70 9.98 0.54
CA ILE A 74 -9.06 8.63 0.99
C ILE A 74 -8.04 8.14 2.03
N LEU A 75 -6.75 8.32 1.78
CA LEU A 75 -5.69 7.91 2.69
C LEU A 75 -5.70 8.73 3.99
N ASP A 76 -5.95 10.03 3.93
CA ASP A 76 -6.07 10.89 5.12
C ASP A 76 -7.24 10.46 6.01
N GLN A 77 -8.38 10.10 5.42
CA GLN A 77 -9.52 9.56 6.18
C GLN A 77 -9.18 8.22 6.81
N LEU A 78 -8.60 7.31 6.02
CA LEU A 78 -8.14 6.00 6.49
C LEU A 78 -7.21 6.15 7.71
N LEU A 79 -6.17 6.97 7.60
CA LEU A 79 -5.19 7.16 8.68
C LEU A 79 -5.77 7.81 9.94
N LYS A 80 -6.82 8.64 9.82
CA LYS A 80 -7.49 9.30 10.97
C LYS A 80 -8.39 8.34 11.74
N GLU A 81 -9.09 7.46 11.05
CA GLU A 81 -10.00 6.48 11.67
C GLU A 81 -9.21 5.37 12.38
N GLU A 82 -8.05 5.05 11.84
CA GLU A 82 -7.27 3.85 12.17
C GLU A 82 -6.20 4.11 13.25
N VAL A 83 -6.28 5.21 14.01
CA VAL A 83 -5.24 5.64 14.97
C VAL A 83 -5.11 4.71 16.19
N GLN A 84 -6.12 3.86 16.48
CA GLN A 84 -6.17 3.09 17.72
C GLN A 84 -5.99 1.58 17.57
N ASN A 85 -6.08 1.04 16.36
CA ASN A 85 -5.92 -0.39 16.15
C ASN A 85 -4.43 -0.73 15.89
N THR A 86 -3.91 -1.73 16.57
CA THR A 86 -2.50 -2.13 16.47
C THR A 86 -2.31 -3.55 15.99
N ASN A 87 -3.37 -4.21 15.49
CA ASN A 87 -3.28 -5.55 14.94
C ASN A 87 -2.31 -5.62 13.73
N PHE A 88 -1.76 -6.79 13.43
CA PHE A 88 -0.84 -7.03 12.32
C PHE A 88 -1.39 -6.56 10.98
N GLN A 89 -2.60 -7.01 10.59
CA GLN A 89 -3.25 -6.62 9.33
C GLN A 89 -3.43 -5.11 9.22
N HIS A 90 -3.77 -4.47 10.34
CA HIS A 90 -3.90 -3.03 10.42
C HIS A 90 -2.57 -2.31 10.17
N VAL A 91 -1.50 -2.72 10.85
CA VAL A 91 -0.19 -2.12 10.65
C VAL A 91 0.30 -2.34 9.21
N GLN A 92 -0.03 -3.47 8.57
CA GLN A 92 0.22 -3.68 7.14
C GLN A 92 -0.55 -2.70 6.26
N GLN A 93 -1.84 -2.48 6.54
CA GLN A 93 -2.68 -1.52 5.82
C GLN A 93 -2.14 -0.10 5.93
N ILE A 94 -1.76 0.34 7.14
CA ILE A 94 -1.15 1.66 7.37
C ILE A 94 0.21 1.78 6.68
N THR A 95 1.02 0.72 6.66
CA THR A 95 2.29 0.71 5.93
C THR A 95 2.07 0.93 4.44
N LYS A 96 1.13 0.19 3.83
CA LYS A 96 0.74 0.37 2.42
C LYS A 96 0.25 1.78 2.13
N ALA A 97 -0.55 2.36 3.02
CA ALA A 97 -1.01 3.74 2.88
C ALA A 97 0.15 4.76 2.84
N TYR A 98 1.16 4.59 3.70
CA TYR A 98 2.36 5.43 3.67
C TYR A 98 3.20 5.23 2.41
N GLU A 99 3.30 4.02 1.88
CA GLU A 99 3.99 3.78 0.61
C GLU A 99 3.30 4.47 -0.57
N ILE A 100 1.96 4.43 -0.61
CA ILE A 100 1.19 5.13 -1.64
C ILE A 100 1.43 6.64 -1.53
N PHE A 101 1.39 7.21 -0.33
CA PHE A 101 1.75 8.62 -0.11
C PHE A 101 3.16 8.94 -0.61
N ALA A 102 4.16 8.14 -0.22
CA ALA A 102 5.53 8.35 -0.65
C ALA A 102 5.65 8.36 -2.18
N ASN A 103 5.01 7.41 -2.86
CA ASN A 103 5.00 7.32 -4.33
C ASN A 103 4.32 8.53 -4.97
N MET A 104 3.19 8.99 -4.43
CA MET A 104 2.49 10.20 -4.91
C MET A 104 3.35 11.46 -4.79
N PHE A 105 4.00 11.66 -3.65
CA PHE A 105 4.87 12.81 -3.43
C PHE A 105 6.15 12.72 -4.26
N GLU A 106 6.66 11.52 -4.50
CA GLU A 106 7.84 11.29 -5.34
C GLU A 106 7.55 11.63 -6.80
N GLN A 107 6.39 11.22 -7.33
CA GLN A 107 5.94 11.60 -8.67
C GLN A 107 5.79 13.12 -8.84
N THR A 108 5.42 13.82 -7.78
CA THR A 108 5.29 15.28 -7.76
C THR A 108 6.56 16.00 -7.31
N LYS A 109 7.66 15.26 -7.09
CA LYS A 109 8.99 15.76 -6.66
C LYS A 109 8.96 16.51 -5.32
N GLN A 110 8.02 16.20 -4.45
CA GLN A 110 7.92 16.74 -3.09
C GLN A 110 8.75 15.88 -2.13
N PHE A 111 10.07 15.96 -2.25
CA PHE A 111 11.00 15.03 -1.59
C PHE A 111 10.91 15.04 -0.05
N ASP A 112 10.64 16.19 0.58
CA ASP A 112 10.45 16.26 2.04
C ASP A 112 9.28 15.39 2.52
N GLU A 113 8.15 15.48 1.81
CA GLU A 113 6.97 14.66 2.11
C GLU A 113 7.20 13.20 1.75
N THR A 114 7.84 12.90 0.62
CA THR A 114 8.26 11.53 0.27
C THR A 114 9.07 10.89 1.40
N LYS A 115 10.10 11.60 1.89
CA LYS A 115 10.96 11.11 2.98
C LYS A 115 10.17 10.88 4.26
N LYS A 116 9.36 11.85 4.66
CA LYS A 116 8.50 11.76 5.85
C LYS A 116 7.62 10.51 5.84
N TYR A 117 6.98 10.21 4.70
CA TYR A 117 6.13 9.02 4.60
C TYR A 117 6.92 7.72 4.50
N LEU A 118 8.10 7.72 3.85
CA LEU A 118 9.00 6.56 3.87
C LEU A 118 9.52 6.23 5.27
N ILE A 119 9.87 7.23 6.09
CA ILE A 119 10.26 7.01 7.48
C ILE A 119 9.13 6.32 8.26
N ARG A 120 7.89 6.82 8.13
CA ARG A 120 6.72 6.22 8.79
C ARG A 120 6.45 4.79 8.29
N ALA A 121 6.59 4.53 6.99
CA ALA A 121 6.47 3.20 6.42
C ALA A 121 7.55 2.26 6.99
N LYS A 122 8.81 2.70 7.04
CA LYS A 122 9.93 1.95 7.62
C LYS A 122 9.68 1.57 9.08
N GLU A 123 9.23 2.51 9.89
CA GLU A 123 8.93 2.28 11.32
C GLU A 123 7.85 1.21 11.51
N ASN A 124 6.78 1.27 10.73
CA ASN A 124 5.72 0.26 10.80
C ASN A 124 6.19 -1.09 10.26
N GLN A 125 6.94 -1.11 9.17
CA GLN A 125 7.50 -2.34 8.60
C GLN A 125 8.48 -3.01 9.57
N LYS A 126 9.28 -2.24 10.31
CA LYS A 126 10.15 -2.75 11.38
C LYS A 126 9.35 -3.42 12.51
N LYS A 127 8.20 -2.84 12.89
CA LYS A 127 7.30 -3.43 13.89
C LYS A 127 6.68 -4.73 13.36
N LEU A 128 6.27 -4.76 12.09
CA LEU A 128 5.72 -5.96 11.44
C LEU A 128 6.74 -7.10 11.42
N LEU A 129 7.98 -6.83 11.00
CA LEU A 129 9.06 -7.82 10.98
C LEU A 129 9.33 -8.45 12.35
N LYS A 130 9.18 -7.70 13.44
CA LYS A 130 9.30 -8.24 14.80
C LYS A 130 8.15 -9.17 15.18
N ARG A 131 6.94 -8.95 14.65
CA ARG A 131 5.76 -9.75 14.96
C ARG A 131 5.74 -11.06 14.20
N ILE A 132 6.25 -11.07 12.97
CA ILE A 132 6.21 -12.24 12.09
C ILE A 132 7.43 -13.15 12.17
N GLN A 133 8.25 -13.03 13.21
CA GLN A 133 9.50 -13.81 13.34
C GLN A 133 9.29 -15.33 13.33
N LEU A 134 8.09 -15.79 13.70
CA LEU A 134 7.72 -17.20 13.76
C LEU A 134 6.77 -17.63 12.61
N GLU A 135 6.41 -16.71 11.72
CA GLU A 135 5.52 -17.00 10.58
C GLU A 135 6.26 -17.78 9.49
N GLU A 136 5.48 -18.34 8.55
CA GLU A 136 6.02 -19.05 7.39
C GLU A 136 7.02 -18.21 6.58
N GLY A 137 8.00 -18.88 5.97
CA GLY A 137 9.14 -18.22 5.32
C GLY A 137 8.76 -17.26 4.19
N ASP A 138 7.67 -17.52 3.46
CA ASP A 138 7.25 -16.65 2.35
C ASP A 138 6.71 -15.30 2.85
N ILE A 139 5.93 -15.30 3.93
CA ILE A 139 5.43 -14.08 4.57
C ILE A 139 6.61 -13.25 5.09
N GLN A 140 7.60 -13.89 5.71
CA GLN A 140 8.80 -13.21 6.19
C GLN A 140 9.59 -12.59 5.03
N LYS A 141 9.86 -13.34 3.97
CA LYS A 141 10.62 -12.89 2.80
C LYS A 141 9.97 -11.69 2.13
N GLU A 142 8.65 -11.72 1.92
CA GLU A 142 7.92 -10.60 1.31
C GLU A 142 8.04 -9.32 2.15
N ASN A 143 7.82 -9.42 3.45
CA ASN A 143 7.91 -8.29 4.37
C ASN A 143 9.36 -7.77 4.53
N GLN A 144 10.36 -8.65 4.46
CA GLN A 144 11.76 -8.27 4.49
C GLN A 144 12.18 -7.55 3.21
N LYS A 145 11.77 -8.06 2.05
CA LYS A 145 12.02 -7.39 0.76
C LYS A 145 11.41 -5.99 0.75
N LEU A 146 10.19 -5.84 1.26
CA LEU A 146 9.54 -4.53 1.38
C LEU A 146 10.35 -3.58 2.28
N TYR A 147 10.80 -4.06 3.43
CA TYR A 147 11.64 -3.28 4.35
C TYR A 147 12.95 -2.82 3.70
N CYS A 148 13.64 -3.72 2.98
CA CYS A 148 14.88 -3.40 2.29
C CYS A 148 14.65 -2.35 1.21
N ASN A 149 13.59 -2.49 0.40
CA ASN A 149 13.22 -1.48 -0.61
C ASN A 149 13.01 -0.09 0.00
N ILE A 150 12.30 0.00 1.14
CA ILE A 150 12.10 1.28 1.84
C ILE A 150 13.43 1.86 2.32
N CYS A 151 14.31 1.02 2.89
CA CYS A 151 15.63 1.44 3.35
C CYS A 151 16.51 1.94 2.18
N TYR A 152 16.51 1.25 1.04
CA TYR A 152 17.26 1.69 -0.14
C TYR A 152 16.77 3.04 -0.68
N ARG A 153 15.44 3.23 -0.72
CA ARG A 153 14.85 4.51 -1.13
C ARG A 153 15.27 5.64 -0.20
N LEU A 154 15.15 5.45 1.12
CA LEU A 154 15.61 6.44 2.10
C LEU A 154 17.10 6.72 1.99
N ALA A 155 17.93 5.68 1.86
CA ALA A 155 19.37 5.84 1.72
C ALA A 155 19.75 6.65 0.48
N THR A 156 19.05 6.46 -0.64
CA THR A 156 19.24 7.25 -1.86
C THR A 156 18.92 8.72 -1.60
N MET A 157 17.79 9.01 -0.94
CA MET A 157 17.41 10.38 -0.59
C MET A 157 18.39 11.05 0.38
N TYR A 158 18.88 10.32 1.38
CA TYR A 158 19.90 10.84 2.30
C TYR A 158 21.23 11.09 1.59
N PHE A 159 21.62 10.22 0.67
CA PHE A 159 22.82 10.39 -0.14
C PHE A 159 22.75 11.65 -1.00
N ASP A 160 21.62 11.89 -1.66
CA ASP A 160 21.40 13.10 -2.48
C ASP A 160 21.44 14.38 -1.65
N GLU A 161 21.00 14.33 -0.39
CA GLU A 161 21.10 15.41 0.58
C GLU A 161 22.46 15.53 1.29
N HIS A 162 23.43 14.67 0.94
CA HIS A 162 24.76 14.60 1.55
C HIS A 162 24.75 14.18 3.03
N ASP A 163 23.63 13.62 3.53
CA ASP A 163 23.55 12.95 4.83
C ASP A 163 24.03 11.49 4.70
N TYR A 164 25.35 11.34 4.52
CA TYR A 164 25.97 10.03 4.33
C TYR A 164 25.85 9.12 5.55
N GLU A 165 25.73 9.70 6.75
CA GLU A 165 25.59 8.93 7.98
C GLU A 165 24.25 8.17 7.99
N SER A 166 23.15 8.86 7.73
CA SER A 166 21.82 8.25 7.63
C SER A 166 21.74 7.28 6.45
N ALA A 167 22.35 7.61 5.31
CA ALA A 167 22.40 6.72 4.15
C ALA A 167 23.09 5.38 4.48
N ILE A 168 24.28 5.43 5.09
CA ILE A 168 25.04 4.23 5.48
C ILE A 168 24.25 3.40 6.51
N LYS A 169 23.59 4.07 7.46
CA LYS A 169 22.76 3.40 8.47
C LYS A 169 21.64 2.59 7.82
N ASP A 170 20.90 3.18 6.89
CA ASP A 170 19.78 2.51 6.22
C ASP A 170 20.23 1.38 5.30
N LEU A 171 21.36 1.55 4.59
CA LEU A 171 21.97 0.48 3.80
C LEU A 171 22.39 -0.71 4.67
N LYS A 172 23.02 -0.46 5.83
CA LYS A 172 23.40 -1.52 6.77
C LYS A 172 22.19 -2.27 7.30
N GLU A 173 21.09 -1.58 7.59
CA GLU A 173 19.85 -2.23 8.02
C GLU A 173 19.27 -3.14 6.92
N ALA A 174 19.34 -2.75 5.65
CA ALA A 174 18.90 -3.58 4.52
C ALA A 174 19.83 -4.80 4.31
N SER A 175 21.14 -4.60 4.22
CA SER A 175 22.11 -5.69 4.02
C SER A 175 22.05 -6.75 5.11
N ALA A 176 21.83 -6.35 6.37
CA ALA A 176 21.72 -7.29 7.48
C ALA A 176 20.53 -8.25 7.38
N ILE A 177 19.51 -7.91 6.58
CA ILE A 177 18.35 -8.77 6.31
C ILE A 177 18.62 -9.66 5.10
N ASP A 178 19.20 -9.11 4.03
CA ASP A 178 19.57 -9.90 2.84
C ASP A 178 20.58 -11.01 3.18
N ASP A 179 21.57 -10.73 4.04
CA ASP A 179 22.54 -11.72 4.51
C ASP A 179 21.91 -12.87 5.31
N ARG A 180 20.75 -12.64 5.95
CA ARG A 180 19.99 -13.68 6.66
C ARG A 180 19.18 -14.55 5.72
N ASN A 181 18.83 -14.04 4.54
CA ASN A 181 18.07 -14.78 3.53
C ASN A 181 18.95 -15.68 2.64
N LEU A 182 20.26 -15.47 2.66
CA LEU A 182 21.26 -16.26 1.94
C LEU A 182 21.81 -17.45 2.74
N LYS A 183 21.47 -17.57 4.03
CA LYS A 183 21.87 -18.67 4.93
C LYS A 183 20.72 -19.64 5.15
#